data_AF-A0A7V1N7V0-F1
#
_entry.id   AF-A0A7V1N7V0-F1
#
_cell.length_a   1.000
_cell.length_b   1.000
_cell.length_c   1.000
_cell.angle_alpha   90.00
_cell.angle_beta   90.00
_cell.angle_gamma   90.00
#
_symmetry.space_group_name_H-M   'P 1'
#
loop_
_entity.id
_entity.type
_entity.pdbx_description
1 polymer ?
#
loop_
_entity_poly.entity_id
_entity_poly.type
_entity_poly.pdbx_seq_one_letter_code
_entity_poly.pdbx_strand_id
1 'polypeptide(L)'
;MRSHRTLAILTIVAVLSYLWANNARVQITAPHFEEKLAAARWMKAALDTLRAAQYARGVFPDKINDPNLTALIGERYTLITTDTGDLDAKATALNPNMAAVMVEYLLEAGLKKGDVIAVGMTGSLPGMNLALLAACETLGITPLVITSVGSSSWGANDPNFTWIDMESRLESAGLLHNRSFAASIGGGEDVGRRLSPAGRELIRIDIRRNGLELIEENTLE
;
A
#
# COMPACT_ATOMS: atom_id res chain seq x y z
N MET A 1 26.91 -22.78 53.59
CA MET A 1 26.22 -21.48 53.49
C MET A 1 26.95 -20.60 52.48
N ARG A 2 26.37 -20.32 51.31
CA ARG A 2 26.95 -19.30 50.41
C ARG A 2 26.86 -17.94 51.12
N SER A 3 28.00 -17.27 51.27
CA SER A 3 28.11 -16.01 52.01
C SER A 3 27.28 -14.92 51.33
N HIS A 4 26.49 -14.16 52.09
CA HIS A 4 25.75 -12.99 51.60
C HIS A 4 26.65 -12.00 50.82
N ARG A 5 27.96 -11.99 51.11
CA ARG A 5 28.96 -11.20 50.39
C ARG A 5 29.13 -11.65 48.93
N THR A 6 29.10 -12.96 48.68
CA THR A 6 29.19 -13.51 47.33
C THR A 6 27.97 -13.11 46.49
N LEU A 7 26.77 -13.13 47.09
CA LEU A 7 25.57 -12.66 46.41
C LEU A 7 25.65 -11.16 46.08
N ALA A 8 26.09 -10.33 47.03
CA ALA A 8 26.21 -8.89 46.83
C ALA A 8 27.19 -8.54 45.69
N ILE A 9 28.34 -9.23 45.63
CA ILE A 9 29.34 -9.05 44.56
C ILE A 9 28.75 -9.45 43.20
N LEU A 10 28.06 -10.60 43.12
CA LEU A 10 27.42 -11.05 41.88
C LEU A 10 26.36 -10.06 41.40
N THR A 11 25.56 -9.49 42.30
CA THR A 11 24.58 -8.46 41.95
C THR A 11 25.26 -7.21 41.40
N ILE A 12 26.34 -6.73 42.02
CA ILE A 12 27.09 -5.56 41.54
C ILE A 12 27.66 -5.82 40.15
N VAL A 13 28.28 -6.98 39.94
CA VAL A 13 28.83 -7.35 38.62
C VAL A 13 27.72 -7.44 37.57
N ALA A 14 26.57 -8.02 37.90
CA ALA A 14 25.43 -8.11 36.99
C ALA A 14 24.88 -6.73 36.59
N VAL A 15 24.73 -5.81 37.57
CA VAL A 15 24.27 -4.43 37.33
C VAL A 15 25.29 -3.68 36.47
N LEU A 16 26.58 -3.76 36.80
CA LEU A 16 27.63 -3.10 36.02
C LEU A 16 27.71 -3.63 34.58
N SER A 17 27.59 -4.94 34.41
CA SER A 17 27.56 -5.58 33.08
C SER A 17 26.34 -5.12 32.27
N TYR A 18 25.16 -5.03 32.90
CA TYR A 18 23.95 -4.54 32.27
C TYR A 18 24.07 -3.06 31.85
N LEU A 19 24.57 -2.21 32.74
CA LEU A 19 24.76 -0.78 32.46
C LEU A 19 25.78 -0.57 31.33
N TRP A 20 26.88 -1.32 31.34
CA TRP A 20 27.87 -1.28 30.27
C TRP A 20 27.28 -1.74 28.94
N ALA A 21 26.61 -2.90 28.91
CA ALA A 21 25.97 -3.41 27.70
C ALA A 21 24.88 -2.47 27.16
N ASN A 22 24.13 -1.79 28.03
CA ASN A 22 23.10 -0.84 27.61
C ASN A 22 23.70 0.47 27.07
N ASN A 23 24.78 0.98 27.69
CA ASN A 23 25.45 2.20 27.25
C ASN A 23 26.36 1.99 26.04
N ALA A 24 26.83 0.76 25.79
CA ALA A 24 27.64 0.41 24.64
C ALA A 24 26.83 0.19 23.34
N ARG A 25 25.50 0.39 23.37
CA ARG A 25 24.65 0.26 22.18
C ARG A 25 24.93 1.39 21.19
N VAL A 26 25.50 1.04 20.05
CA VAL A 26 25.60 1.95 18.90
C VAL A 26 24.32 1.82 18.08
N GLN A 27 23.63 2.94 17.86
CA GLN A 27 22.54 2.98 16.90
C GLN A 27 23.13 3.04 15.49
N ILE A 28 22.98 1.96 14.73
CA ILE A 28 23.32 1.94 13.31
C ILE A 28 22.06 2.33 12.57
N THR A 29 22.06 3.52 11.95
CA THR A 29 21.00 3.94 11.05
C THR A 29 21.07 3.11 9.77
N ALA A 30 19.91 2.64 9.31
CA ALA A 30 19.84 1.98 8.02
C ALA A 30 20.22 2.95 6.90
N PRO A 31 20.80 2.48 5.78
CA PRO A 31 20.94 3.29 4.58
C PRO A 31 19.59 3.90 4.18
N HIS A 32 19.62 5.14 3.69
CA HIS A 32 18.43 5.88 3.22
C HIS A 32 17.33 6.00 4.28
N PHE A 33 17.72 6.14 5.55
CA PHE A 33 16.79 6.19 6.68
C PHE A 33 15.74 7.30 6.56
N GLU A 34 16.15 8.50 6.15
CA GLU A 34 15.25 9.65 6.04
C GLU A 34 14.23 9.46 4.92
N GLU A 35 14.65 8.96 3.75
CA GLU A 35 13.78 8.66 2.62
C GLU A 35 12.78 7.54 2.99
N LYS A 36 13.27 6.47 3.63
CA LYS A 36 12.42 5.37 4.12
C LYS A 36 11.36 5.87 5.12
N LEU A 37 11.76 6.72 6.06
CA LEU A 37 10.87 7.29 7.06
C LEU A 37 9.86 8.27 6.43
N ALA A 38 10.30 9.09 5.48
CA ALA A 38 9.44 10.01 4.75
C ALA A 38 8.38 9.26 3.93
N ALA A 39 8.76 8.21 3.20
CA ALA A 39 7.84 7.39 2.43
C ALA A 39 6.82 6.68 3.34
N ALA A 40 7.26 6.12 4.48
CA ALA A 40 6.34 5.50 5.44
C ALA A 40 5.34 6.51 6.03
N ARG A 41 5.78 7.74 6.33
CA ARG A 41 4.89 8.82 6.79
C ARG A 41 3.90 9.26 5.71
N TRP A 42 4.36 9.38 4.46
CA TRP A 42 3.48 9.68 3.33
C TRP A 42 2.40 8.60 3.19
N MET A 43 2.79 7.32 3.20
CA MET A 43 1.85 6.20 3.07
C MET A 43 0.85 6.18 4.22
N LYS A 44 1.31 6.48 5.45
CA LYS A 44 0.42 6.60 6.61
C LYS A 44 -0.61 7.72 6.43
N ALA A 45 -0.21 8.89 5.93
CA ALA A 45 -1.10 10.01 5.66
C ALA A 45 -2.12 9.67 4.56
N ALA A 46 -1.70 8.95 3.52
CA ALA A 46 -2.59 8.47 2.47
C ALA A 46 -3.63 7.48 3.02
N LEU A 47 -3.21 6.49 3.81
CA LEU A 47 -4.11 5.54 4.47
C LEU A 47 -5.14 6.26 5.36
N ASP A 48 -4.71 7.25 6.14
CA ASP A 48 -5.63 8.04 6.98
C ASP A 48 -6.63 8.85 6.15
N THR A 49 -6.19 9.41 5.02
CA THR A 49 -7.03 10.18 4.10
C THR A 49 -8.11 9.30 3.46
N LEU A 50 -7.73 8.10 3.01
CA LEU A 50 -8.65 7.15 2.40
C LEU A 50 -9.62 6.55 3.44
N ARG A 51 -9.14 6.27 4.65
CA ARG A 51 -9.99 5.85 5.77
C ARG A 51 -11.05 6.90 6.12
N ALA A 52 -10.67 8.17 6.17
CA ALA A 52 -11.62 9.25 6.40
C ALA A 52 -12.67 9.33 5.27
N ALA A 53 -12.28 9.09 4.02
CA ALA A 53 -13.21 9.02 2.89
C ALA A 53 -14.20 7.85 3.00
N GLN A 54 -13.74 6.69 3.45
CA GLN A 54 -14.59 5.53 3.75
C GLN A 54 -15.59 5.84 4.86
N TYR A 55 -15.14 6.46 5.95
CA TYR A 55 -16.01 6.84 7.07
C TYR A 55 -17.09 7.83 6.66
N ALA A 56 -16.75 8.81 5.81
CA ALA A 56 -17.72 9.75 5.26
C ALA A 56 -18.80 9.07 4.39
N ARG A 57 -18.48 7.89 3.82
CA ARG A 57 -19.41 7.04 3.07
C ARG A 57 -20.16 6.04 3.96
N GLY A 58 -19.95 6.07 5.28
CA GLY A 58 -20.56 5.15 6.23
C GLY A 58 -19.96 3.74 6.20
N VAL A 59 -18.78 3.56 5.60
CA VAL A 59 -18.06 2.28 5.56
C VAL A 59 -17.06 2.26 6.72
N PHE A 60 -17.18 1.25 7.60
CA PHE A 60 -16.34 1.09 8.78
C PHE A 60 -15.62 -0.27 8.74
N PRO A 61 -14.40 -0.38 9.28
CA PRO A 61 -13.62 -1.61 9.25
C PRO A 61 -14.30 -2.71 10.07
N ASP A 62 -14.38 -3.90 9.47
CA ASP A 62 -14.67 -5.12 10.21
C ASP A 62 -13.43 -5.49 11.05
N LYS A 63 -13.55 -5.46 12.37
CA LYS A 63 -12.43 -5.75 13.28
C LYS A 63 -11.88 -7.18 13.16
N ILE A 64 -12.66 -8.10 12.61
CA ILE A 64 -12.23 -9.49 12.39
C ILE A 64 -11.30 -9.56 11.18
N ASN A 65 -11.73 -9.00 10.05
CA ASN A 65 -10.97 -9.08 8.79
C ASN A 65 -9.97 -7.92 8.62
N ASP A 66 -10.16 -6.79 9.30
CA ASP A 66 -9.29 -5.61 9.32
C ASP A 66 -8.96 -5.20 10.78
N PRO A 67 -8.11 -5.98 11.47
CA PRO A 67 -7.73 -5.69 12.86
C PRO A 67 -6.94 -4.38 13.01
N ASN A 68 -6.37 -3.86 11.92
CA ASN A 68 -5.60 -2.61 11.91
C ASN A 68 -6.47 -1.37 11.67
N LEU A 69 -7.79 -1.55 11.51
CA LEU A 69 -8.77 -0.47 11.34
C LEU A 69 -8.42 0.48 10.19
N THR A 70 -7.98 -0.10 9.07
CA THR A 70 -7.58 0.65 7.87
C THR A 70 -8.78 1.15 7.08
N ALA A 71 -9.90 0.42 7.12
CA ALA A 71 -11.07 0.58 6.25
C ALA A 71 -10.77 0.39 4.75
N LEU A 72 -9.66 -0.28 4.41
CA LEU A 72 -9.23 -0.52 3.03
C LEU A 72 -9.14 -2.00 2.65
N ILE A 73 -9.48 -2.89 3.59
CA ILE A 73 -9.77 -4.29 3.28
C ILE A 73 -11.15 -4.34 2.62
N GLY A 74 -11.19 -4.76 1.37
CA GLY A 74 -12.45 -4.91 0.63
C GLY A 74 -13.24 -6.15 1.03
N GLU A 75 -14.26 -6.47 0.25
CA GLU A 75 -15.15 -7.60 0.53
C GLU A 75 -14.58 -8.91 -0.01
N ARG A 76 -15.10 -10.04 0.49
CA ARG A 76 -14.74 -11.35 -0.10
C ARG A 76 -15.21 -11.48 -1.54
N TYR A 77 -16.43 -11.00 -1.84
CA TYR A 77 -17.02 -11.05 -3.17
C TYR A 77 -17.86 -9.81 -3.45
N THR A 78 -17.66 -9.23 -4.63
CA THR A 78 -18.44 -8.14 -5.21
C THR A 78 -18.61 -8.37 -6.71
N LEU A 79 -19.39 -7.52 -7.38
CA LEU A 79 -19.58 -7.59 -8.83
C LEU A 79 -18.29 -7.36 -9.63
N ILE A 80 -17.27 -6.74 -9.04
CA ILE A 80 -15.97 -6.46 -9.69
C ILE A 80 -14.84 -7.35 -9.14
N THR A 81 -15.19 -8.41 -8.40
CA THR A 81 -14.21 -9.38 -7.90
C THR A 81 -13.75 -10.30 -9.02
N THR A 82 -12.49 -10.19 -9.43
CA THR A 82 -11.92 -10.91 -10.57
C THR A 82 -11.30 -12.26 -10.21
N ASP A 83 -10.82 -12.40 -8.97
CA ASP A 83 -10.16 -13.61 -8.47
C ASP A 83 -10.29 -13.74 -6.94
N THR A 84 -9.92 -14.90 -6.41
CA THR A 84 -9.74 -15.07 -4.97
C THR A 84 -8.45 -14.38 -4.52
N GLY A 85 -8.45 -13.88 -3.29
CA GLY A 85 -7.32 -13.17 -2.70
C GLY A 85 -7.01 -13.66 -1.29
N ASP A 86 -5.76 -13.51 -0.88
CA ASP A 86 -5.30 -13.79 0.47
C ASP A 86 -5.46 -12.54 1.35
N LEU A 87 -6.25 -12.66 2.41
CA LEU A 87 -6.57 -11.56 3.33
C LEU A 87 -5.33 -11.07 4.09
N ASP A 88 -4.49 -11.98 4.57
CA ASP A 88 -3.29 -11.65 5.34
C ASP A 88 -2.28 -10.90 4.48
N ALA A 89 -2.16 -11.25 3.20
CA ALA A 89 -1.37 -10.51 2.23
C ALA A 89 -1.89 -9.08 2.03
N LYS A 90 -3.22 -8.88 1.98
CA LYS A 90 -3.81 -7.53 1.86
C LYS A 90 -3.54 -6.69 3.12
N ALA A 91 -3.77 -7.27 4.30
CA ALA A 91 -3.52 -6.61 5.57
C ALA A 91 -2.04 -6.25 5.74
N THR A 92 -1.13 -7.13 5.32
CA THR A 92 0.32 -6.91 5.36
C THR A 92 0.73 -5.77 4.42
N ALA A 93 0.17 -5.72 3.21
CA ALA A 93 0.45 -4.68 2.22
C ALA A 93 0.02 -3.28 2.69
N LEU A 94 -0.95 -3.17 3.60
CA LEU A 94 -1.41 -1.90 4.16
C LEU A 94 -0.50 -1.38 5.29
N ASN A 95 0.58 -2.07 5.63
CA ASN A 95 1.57 -1.58 6.59
C ASN A 95 2.38 -0.42 5.95
N PRO A 96 2.41 0.78 6.55
CA PRO A 96 3.18 1.92 6.03
C PRO A 96 4.68 1.64 5.82
N ASN A 97 5.25 0.69 6.55
CA ASN A 97 6.66 0.31 6.37
C ASN A 97 6.93 -0.36 5.01
N MET A 98 5.90 -0.81 4.28
CA MET A 98 6.08 -1.30 2.91
C MET A 98 6.56 -0.19 1.97
N ALA A 99 6.25 1.07 2.24
CA ALA A 99 6.81 2.20 1.49
C ALA A 99 8.34 2.30 1.65
N ALA A 100 8.86 2.02 2.85
CA ALA A 100 10.31 1.97 3.08
C ALA A 100 10.98 0.82 2.33
N VAL A 101 10.29 -0.32 2.18
CA VAL A 101 10.76 -1.45 1.35
C VAL A 101 10.81 -1.02 -0.12
N MET A 102 9.79 -0.32 -0.61
CA MET A 102 9.76 0.19 -1.99
C MET A 102 10.86 1.22 -2.24
N VAL A 103 11.15 2.11 -1.29
CA VAL A 103 12.30 3.02 -1.38
C VAL A 103 13.60 2.24 -1.58
N GLU A 104 13.82 1.18 -0.79
CA GLU A 104 15.03 0.35 -0.96
C GLU A 104 15.09 -0.27 -2.36
N TYR A 105 14.00 -0.90 -2.82
CA TYR A 105 13.98 -1.54 -4.14
C TYR A 105 14.22 -0.55 -5.29
N LEU A 106 13.66 0.66 -5.24
CA LEU A 106 13.89 1.65 -6.28
C LEU A 106 15.35 2.15 -6.28
N LEU A 107 15.94 2.33 -5.10
CA LEU A 107 17.34 2.76 -4.98
C LEU A 107 18.33 1.65 -5.39
N GLU A 108 18.05 0.40 -5.03
CA GLU A 108 18.83 -0.78 -5.49
C GLU A 108 18.73 -0.97 -7.01
N ALA A 109 17.58 -0.66 -7.61
CA ALA A 109 17.41 -0.62 -9.07
C ALA A 109 18.17 0.56 -9.73
N GLY A 110 18.80 1.43 -8.94
CA GLY A 110 19.61 2.54 -9.44
C GLY A 110 18.80 3.78 -9.84
N LEU A 111 17.51 3.84 -9.49
CA LEU A 111 16.64 4.98 -9.80
C LEU A 111 17.01 6.21 -8.99
N LYS A 112 16.81 7.38 -9.59
CA LYS A 112 17.19 8.68 -9.06
C LYS A 112 16.05 9.68 -9.27
N LYS A 113 16.13 10.79 -8.53
CA LYS A 113 15.23 11.93 -8.71
C LYS A 113 15.19 12.39 -10.17
N GLY A 114 14.00 12.54 -10.71
CA GLY A 114 13.76 12.94 -12.10
C GLY A 114 13.59 11.78 -13.08
N ASP A 115 13.86 10.54 -12.66
CA ASP A 115 13.59 9.37 -13.49
C ASP A 115 12.08 9.18 -13.71
N VAL A 116 11.74 8.58 -14.85
CA VAL A 116 10.37 8.25 -15.26
C VAL A 116 10.27 6.73 -15.40
N ILE A 117 9.25 6.13 -14.80
CA ILE A 117 9.03 4.68 -14.83
C ILE A 117 7.63 4.35 -15.35
N ALA A 118 7.49 3.26 -16.12
CA ALA A 118 6.18 2.72 -16.48
C ALA A 118 5.71 1.75 -15.39
N VAL A 119 4.45 1.89 -14.95
CA VAL A 119 3.89 1.09 -13.85
C VAL A 119 2.54 0.52 -14.25
N GLY A 120 2.43 -0.81 -14.18
CA GLY A 120 1.13 -1.49 -14.18
C GLY A 120 0.65 -1.66 -12.74
N MET A 121 -0.51 -1.11 -12.41
CA MET A 121 -1.15 -1.26 -11.11
C MET A 121 -2.38 -2.14 -11.19
N THR A 122 -2.74 -2.73 -10.05
CA THR A 122 -3.93 -3.54 -9.92
C THR A 122 -4.78 -3.08 -8.74
N GLY A 123 -6.11 -3.11 -8.90
CA GLY A 123 -7.04 -2.93 -7.80
C GLY A 123 -6.88 -3.97 -6.68
N SER A 124 -6.22 -5.10 -6.96
CA SER A 124 -6.03 -6.19 -5.99
C SER A 124 -5.16 -5.83 -4.79
N LEU A 125 -4.18 -4.95 -4.93
CA LEU A 125 -3.18 -4.65 -3.88
C LEU A 125 -3.05 -3.15 -3.60
N PRO A 126 -4.11 -2.47 -3.13
CA PRO A 126 -4.09 -1.02 -2.91
C PRO A 126 -2.97 -0.60 -1.94
N GLY A 127 -2.65 -1.41 -0.92
CA GLY A 127 -1.54 -1.14 -0.02
C GLY A 127 -0.17 -1.10 -0.71
N MET A 128 0.09 -2.01 -1.65
CA MET A 128 1.36 -1.98 -2.41
C MET A 128 1.40 -0.85 -3.43
N ASN A 129 0.26 -0.50 -4.02
CA ASN A 129 0.16 0.67 -4.90
C ASN A 129 0.52 1.94 -4.11
N LEU A 130 -0.02 2.11 -2.90
CA LEU A 130 0.35 3.21 -2.00
C LEU A 130 1.83 3.19 -1.64
N ALA A 131 2.40 2.03 -1.34
CA ALA A 131 3.81 1.90 -1.00
C ALA A 131 4.73 2.36 -2.14
N LEU A 132 4.42 1.97 -3.38
CA LEU A 132 5.16 2.38 -4.56
C LEU A 132 5.03 3.88 -4.83
N LEU A 133 3.81 4.41 -4.79
CA LEU A 133 3.55 5.84 -4.98
C LEU A 133 4.23 6.69 -3.91
N ALA A 134 4.18 6.26 -2.64
CA ALA A 134 4.88 6.91 -1.54
C ALA A 134 6.40 7.01 -1.78
N ALA A 135 7.00 5.92 -2.27
CA ALA A 135 8.41 5.89 -2.60
C ALA A 135 8.72 6.82 -3.79
N CYS A 136 7.87 6.82 -4.83
CA CYS A 136 8.03 7.70 -5.99
C CYS A 136 7.93 9.18 -5.60
N GLU A 137 6.91 9.57 -4.84
CA GLU A 137 6.71 10.92 -4.31
C GLU A 137 7.92 11.37 -3.47
N THR A 138 8.43 10.49 -2.61
CA THR A 138 9.57 10.80 -1.73
C THR A 138 10.87 10.96 -2.51
N LEU A 139 11.12 10.11 -3.50
CA LEU A 139 12.35 10.12 -4.29
C LEU A 139 12.29 11.11 -5.47
N GLY A 140 11.13 11.69 -5.76
CA GLY A 140 10.91 12.54 -6.92
C GLY A 140 11.02 11.77 -8.24
N ILE A 141 10.54 10.53 -8.27
CA ILE A 141 10.41 9.68 -9.46
C ILE A 141 8.99 9.88 -10.02
N THR A 142 8.87 9.97 -11.35
CA THR A 142 7.57 10.15 -12.02
C THR A 142 7.06 8.81 -12.53
N PRO A 143 6.01 8.23 -11.92
CA PRO A 143 5.39 7.02 -12.45
C PRO A 143 4.37 7.37 -13.55
N LEU A 144 4.46 6.68 -14.69
CA LEU A 144 3.43 6.64 -15.72
C LEU A 144 2.58 5.39 -15.49
N VAL A 145 1.38 5.59 -14.93
CA VAL A 145 0.58 4.48 -14.37
C VAL A 145 -0.58 4.10 -15.29
N ILE A 146 -0.71 2.80 -15.53
CA ILE A 146 -1.90 2.16 -16.09
C ILE A 146 -2.46 1.21 -15.03
N THR A 147 -3.76 1.32 -14.73
CA THR A 147 -4.41 0.50 -13.70
C THR A 147 -5.38 -0.51 -14.30
N SER A 148 -5.27 -1.78 -13.88
CA SER A 148 -6.35 -2.76 -14.01
C SER A 148 -7.35 -2.58 -12.85
N VAL A 149 -8.57 -2.14 -13.13
CA VAL A 149 -9.53 -1.71 -12.08
C VAL A 149 -10.11 -2.88 -11.29
N GLY A 150 -10.43 -4.00 -11.97
CA GLY A 150 -10.92 -5.20 -11.31
C GLY A 150 -9.95 -5.69 -10.23
N SER A 151 -10.50 -6.19 -9.13
CA SER A 151 -9.73 -6.55 -7.94
C SER A 151 -10.01 -7.99 -7.51
N SER A 152 -9.03 -8.67 -6.92
CA SER A 152 -9.31 -9.90 -6.18
C SER A 152 -10.14 -9.62 -4.92
N SER A 153 -10.61 -10.67 -4.26
CA SER A 153 -11.14 -10.59 -2.89
C SER A 153 -10.21 -9.76 -2.00
N TRP A 154 -10.81 -9.00 -1.08
CA TRP A 154 -10.15 -8.18 -0.05
C TRP A 154 -9.33 -6.99 -0.57
N GLY A 155 -9.16 -6.82 -1.89
CA GLY A 155 -8.54 -5.64 -2.49
C GLY A 155 -9.54 -4.48 -2.64
N ALA A 156 -9.27 -3.54 -3.55
CA ALA A 156 -10.16 -2.41 -3.85
C ALA A 156 -11.34 -2.84 -4.72
N ASN A 157 -12.16 -3.77 -4.23
CA ASN A 157 -13.26 -4.39 -4.98
C ASN A 157 -14.65 -3.81 -4.67
N ASP A 158 -14.75 -2.69 -3.96
CA ASP A 158 -15.99 -1.92 -3.87
C ASP A 158 -16.20 -1.12 -5.18
N PRO A 159 -17.26 -1.38 -5.98
CA PRO A 159 -17.53 -0.64 -7.21
C PRO A 159 -17.77 0.87 -7.03
N ASN A 160 -17.96 1.33 -5.79
CA ASN A 160 -18.13 2.73 -5.46
C ASN A 160 -16.85 3.37 -4.89
N PHE A 161 -15.76 2.59 -4.75
CA PHE A 161 -14.48 3.02 -4.19
C PHE A 161 -13.35 2.09 -4.60
N THR A 162 -13.07 2.08 -5.90
CA THR A 162 -11.99 1.30 -6.48
C THR A 162 -10.65 1.98 -6.25
N TRP A 163 -9.56 1.35 -6.71
CA TRP A 163 -8.24 1.97 -6.62
C TRP A 163 -8.16 3.32 -7.35
N ILE A 164 -8.80 3.47 -8.51
CA ILE A 164 -8.74 4.73 -9.26
C ILE A 164 -9.54 5.86 -8.58
N ASP A 165 -10.57 5.54 -7.79
CA ASP A 165 -11.20 6.52 -6.90
C ASP A 165 -10.27 6.95 -5.76
N MET A 166 -9.49 6.00 -5.22
CA MET A 166 -8.51 6.28 -4.17
C MET A 166 -7.43 7.22 -4.69
N GLU A 167 -6.93 7.01 -5.91
CA GLU A 167 -5.99 7.93 -6.57
C GLU A 167 -6.58 9.33 -6.69
N SER A 168 -7.80 9.47 -7.24
CA SER A 168 -8.49 10.75 -7.35
C SER A 168 -8.66 11.44 -5.98
N ARG A 169 -8.92 10.68 -4.91
CA ARG A 169 -9.03 11.21 -3.55
C ARG A 169 -7.70 11.73 -3.01
N LEU A 170 -6.60 11.02 -3.26
CA LEU A 170 -5.26 11.42 -2.83
C LEU A 170 -4.73 12.62 -3.62
N GLU A 171 -5.01 12.67 -4.91
CA GLU A 171 -4.74 13.82 -5.77
C GLU A 171 -5.48 15.06 -5.26
N SER A 172 -6.79 14.94 -5.02
CA SER A 172 -7.61 16.03 -4.48
C SER A 172 -7.15 16.51 -3.09
N ALA A 173 -6.48 15.65 -2.32
CA ALA A 173 -5.90 15.99 -1.03
C ALA A 173 -4.49 16.59 -1.13
N GLY A 174 -3.93 16.70 -2.34
CA GLY A 174 -2.58 17.20 -2.59
C GLY A 174 -1.47 16.25 -2.15
N LEU A 175 -1.79 14.96 -1.95
CA LEU A 175 -0.79 13.94 -1.57
C LEU A 175 -0.14 13.30 -2.79
N LEU A 176 -0.90 13.11 -3.87
CA LEU A 176 -0.47 12.40 -5.08
C LEU A 176 -0.41 13.37 -6.27
N HIS A 177 0.71 13.39 -6.99
CA HIS A 177 0.91 14.24 -8.16
C HIS A 177 0.77 13.49 -9.50
N ASN A 178 0.95 12.16 -9.49
CA ASN A 178 0.85 11.32 -10.68
C ASN A 178 -0.13 10.17 -10.44
N ARG A 179 -1.36 10.34 -10.90
CA ARG A 179 -2.39 9.31 -10.96
C ARG A 179 -2.29 8.49 -12.25
N SER A 180 -2.98 7.37 -12.30
CA SER A 180 -3.23 6.64 -13.54
C SER A 180 -3.74 7.58 -14.65
N PHE A 181 -3.19 7.43 -15.86
CA PHE A 181 -3.67 8.16 -17.05
C PHE A 181 -4.62 7.30 -17.90
N ALA A 182 -4.49 5.99 -17.81
CA ALA A 182 -5.35 5.02 -18.47
C ALA A 182 -5.65 3.84 -17.56
N ALA A 183 -6.75 3.14 -17.84
CA ALA A 183 -7.17 2.00 -17.06
C ALA A 183 -7.90 0.96 -17.91
N SER A 184 -7.73 -0.30 -17.54
CA SER A 184 -8.39 -1.45 -18.16
C SER A 184 -9.38 -2.10 -17.18
N ILE A 185 -10.16 -3.06 -17.68
CA ILE A 185 -11.13 -3.77 -16.85
C ILE A 185 -10.42 -4.66 -15.81
N GLY A 186 -9.25 -5.21 -16.13
CA GLY A 186 -8.60 -6.21 -15.28
C GLY A 186 -9.18 -7.61 -15.44
N GLY A 187 -8.77 -8.51 -14.55
CA GLY A 187 -9.16 -9.91 -14.59
C GLY A 187 -8.55 -10.67 -15.77
N GLY A 188 -9.15 -11.80 -16.15
CA GLY A 188 -8.58 -12.68 -17.18
C GLY A 188 -8.42 -11.97 -18.53
N GLU A 189 -7.17 -11.82 -18.96
CA GLU A 189 -6.74 -11.09 -20.18
C GLU A 189 -7.18 -9.62 -20.21
N ASP A 190 -7.33 -8.99 -19.04
CA ASP A 190 -7.65 -7.56 -18.91
C ASP A 190 -9.04 -7.12 -19.45
N VAL A 191 -9.83 -8.08 -19.93
CA VAL A 191 -11.20 -7.90 -20.46
C VAL A 191 -12.29 -8.32 -19.48
N GLY A 192 -11.92 -8.64 -18.23
CA GLY A 192 -12.87 -9.06 -17.20
C GLY A 192 -13.54 -10.41 -17.50
N ARG A 193 -12.82 -11.39 -18.09
CA ARG A 193 -13.39 -12.68 -18.55
C ARG A 193 -14.29 -13.39 -17.52
N ARG A 194 -13.99 -13.28 -16.21
CA ARG A 194 -14.75 -13.90 -15.11
C ARG A 194 -15.82 -12.99 -14.47
N LEU A 195 -15.91 -11.75 -14.91
CA LEU A 195 -16.93 -10.81 -14.44
C LEU A 195 -18.21 -10.97 -15.24
N SER A 196 -19.34 -10.75 -14.56
CA SER A 196 -20.63 -10.61 -15.22
C SER A 196 -20.64 -9.35 -16.10
N PRO A 197 -21.54 -9.26 -17.10
CA PRO A 197 -21.72 -8.03 -17.89
C PRO A 197 -21.95 -6.80 -17.01
N ALA A 198 -22.72 -6.93 -15.93
CA ALA A 198 -22.95 -5.85 -14.97
C ALA A 198 -21.67 -5.44 -14.23
N GLY A 199 -20.83 -6.39 -13.83
CA GLY A 199 -19.53 -6.11 -13.21
C GLY A 199 -18.58 -5.33 -14.12
N ARG A 200 -18.51 -5.72 -15.40
CA ARG A 200 -17.72 -4.99 -16.40
C ARG A 200 -18.26 -3.57 -16.62
N GLU A 201 -19.58 -3.40 -16.68
CA GLU A 201 -20.17 -2.07 -16.84
C GLU A 201 -19.89 -1.17 -15.63
N LEU A 202 -19.93 -1.69 -14.41
CA LEU A 202 -19.55 -0.93 -13.21
C LEU A 202 -18.10 -0.41 -13.31
N ILE A 203 -17.17 -1.24 -13.79
CA ILE A 203 -15.78 -0.82 -14.01
C ILE A 203 -15.68 0.24 -15.10
N ARG A 204 -16.41 0.11 -16.22
CA ARG A 204 -16.41 1.14 -17.26
C ARG A 204 -16.97 2.47 -16.75
N ILE A 205 -18.04 2.43 -15.95
CA ILE A 205 -18.59 3.61 -15.29
C ILE A 205 -17.53 4.25 -14.38
N ASP A 206 -16.80 3.43 -13.63
CA ASP A 206 -15.74 3.87 -12.73
C ASP A 206 -14.56 4.55 -13.48
N ILE A 207 -14.10 3.96 -14.58
CA ILE A 207 -13.07 4.54 -15.45
C ILE A 207 -13.55 5.89 -16.01
N ARG A 208 -14.79 5.95 -16.51
CA ARG A 208 -15.38 7.18 -17.06
C ARG A 208 -15.57 8.28 -16.01
N ARG A 209 -16.06 7.96 -14.81
CA ARG A 209 -16.27 8.98 -13.76
C ARG A 209 -14.95 9.57 -13.25
N ASN A 210 -13.86 8.78 -13.31
CA ASN A 210 -12.53 9.25 -13.00
C ASN A 210 -11.87 9.95 -14.20
N GLY A 211 -12.47 9.95 -15.39
CA GLY A 211 -11.93 10.63 -16.57
C GLY A 211 -10.66 9.98 -17.12
N LEU A 212 -10.49 8.67 -16.93
CA LEU A 212 -9.36 7.91 -17.45
C LEU A 212 -9.64 7.38 -18.87
N GLU A 213 -8.59 7.23 -19.66
CA GLU A 213 -8.67 6.52 -20.93
C GLU A 213 -8.92 5.03 -20.68
N LEU A 214 -9.97 4.49 -21.31
CA LEU A 214 -10.26 3.06 -21.23
C LEU A 214 -9.36 2.31 -22.21
N ILE A 215 -8.56 1.39 -21.68
CA ILE A 215 -7.84 0.40 -22.46
C ILE A 215 -8.74 -0.83 -22.60
N GLU A 216 -9.25 -1.03 -23.80
CA GLU A 216 -9.98 -2.24 -24.15
C GLU A 216 -9.68 -2.61 -25.59
N GLU A 217 -8.91 -3.68 -25.75
CA GLU A 217 -8.59 -4.27 -27.04
C GLU A 217 -8.99 -5.74 -27.04
N ASN A 218 -9.35 -6.25 -28.21
CA ASN A 218 -9.71 -7.68 -28.34
C ASN A 218 -8.50 -8.60 -28.17
N THR A 219 -7.30 -8.08 -28.43
CA THR A 219 -6.00 -8.75 -28.32
C THR A 219 -4.93 -7.71 -27.97
N LEU A 220 -3.87 -8.10 -27.25
CA LEU A 220 -2.64 -7.31 -27.10
C LEU A 220 -1.65 -7.54 -28.26
N GLU A 221 -2.11 -8.23 -29.32
CA GLU A 221 -1.46 -8.42 -30.62
C GLU A 221 -2.09 -7.51 -31.67
#